data_AF-A0A2I0VHI0-F1
#
_entry.id   AF-A0A2I0VHI0-F1
#
_cell.length_a   1.000
_cell.length_b   1.000
_cell.length_c   1.000
_cell.angle_alpha   90.00
_cell.angle_beta   90.00
_cell.angle_gamma   90.00
#
_symmetry.space_group_name_H-M   'P 1'
#
loop_
_entity.id
_entity.type
_entity.pdbx_description
1 polymer ?
#
loop_
_entity_poly.entity_id
_entity_poly.type
_entity_poly.pdbx_seq_one_letter_code
_entity_poly.pdbx_strand_id
1 'polypeptide(L)' 'MYPIFGKRYKCKDCKEAIDFDLCESCYNISSKLPGRFNQQYKPDHRFELNDSHMLYSILLQKSLSMEAQNYPETPSNN' A
#
# COMPACT_ATOMS: atom_id res chain seq x y z
N MET A 1 9.93 6.20 -4.86
CA MET A 1 9.49 4.83 -5.22
C MET A 1 8.00 4.76 -4.95
N TYR A 2 7.17 4.59 -5.97
CA TYR A 2 5.74 4.37 -5.84
C TYR A 2 5.25 3.55 -7.04
N PRO A 3 4.43 2.51 -6.86
CA PRO A 3 3.96 1.97 -5.56
C PRO A 3 5.06 1.22 -4.78
N ILE A 4 4.84 0.95 -3.49
CA ILE A 4 5.72 0.07 -2.69
C ILE A 4 5.36 -1.38 -3.01
N PHE A 5 6.37 -2.16 -3.42
CA PHE A 5 6.24 -3.60 -3.63
C PHE A 5 6.82 -4.38 -2.44
N GLY A 6 6.18 -5.49 -2.08
CA GLY A 6 6.60 -6.32 -0.94
C GLY A 6 6.20 -5.72 0.41
N LYS A 7 7.09 -5.82 1.41
CA LYS A 7 6.82 -5.32 2.77
C LYS A 7 6.75 -3.79 2.79
N ARG A 8 5.61 -3.27 3.26
CA ARG A 8 5.35 -1.86 3.52
C ARG A 8 5.51 -1.61 5.02
N TYR A 9 6.41 -0.69 5.38
CA TYR A 9 6.61 -0.25 6.76
C TYR A 9 5.93 1.11 6.95
N LYS A 10 4.84 1.16 7.70
CA LYS A 10 4.08 2.38 7.98
C LYS A 10 4.56 3.04 9.27
N CYS A 11 4.81 4.35 9.24
CA CYS A 11 5.13 5.14 10.42
C CYS A 11 3.91 5.22 11.37
N LYS A 12 4.12 4.94 12.66
CA LYS A 12 3.06 5.01 13.71
C LYS A 12 2.93 6.35 14.40
N ASP A 13 4.03 7.09 14.43
CA ASP A 13 4.13 8.31 15.23
C ASP A 13 3.90 9.57 14.37
N CYS A 14 3.91 9.41 13.04
CA CYS A 14 3.56 10.41 12.05
C CYS A 14 2.05 10.72 12.14
N LYS A 15 1.70 12.01 12.23
CA LYS A 15 0.30 12.49 12.37
C LYS A 15 -0.21 13.16 11.09
N GLU A 16 0.60 13.19 10.05
CA GLU A 16 0.27 13.76 8.77
C GLU A 16 -0.90 13.00 8.13
N ALA A 17 -1.75 13.73 7.38
CA ALA A 17 -2.88 13.14 6.68
C ALA A 17 -2.43 12.16 5.57
N ILE A 18 -1.20 12.31 5.09
CA ILE A 18 -0.56 11.41 4.12
C ILE A 18 0.45 10.56 4.89
N ASP A 19 0.26 9.24 4.83
CA ASP A 19 1.13 8.27 5.49
C ASP A 19 2.61 8.45 5.09
N PHE A 20 3.52 8.29 6.06
CA PHE A 20 4.94 8.12 5.79
C PHE A 20 5.28 6.63 5.78
N ASP A 21 5.50 6.09 4.59
CA ASP A 21 5.81 4.68 4.40
C ASP A 21 7.20 4.47 3.82
N LEU A 22 7.82 3.37 4.23
CA LEU A 22 9.07 2.89 3.68
C LEU A 22 8.86 1.49 3.07
N CYS A 23 9.52 1.23 1.95
CA CYS A 23 9.74 -0.14 1.50
C CYS A 23 10.81 -0.82 2.37
N GLU A 24 10.92 -2.16 2.27
CA GLU A 24 11.90 -2.95 3.03
C GLU A 24 13.35 -2.47 2.88
N SER A 25 13.78 -2.13 1.67
CA SER A 25 15.14 -1.65 1.46
C SER A 25 15.38 -0.31 2.15
N CYS A 26 14.43 0.64 2.08
CA CYS A 26 14.55 1.92 2.78
C CYS A 26 14.53 1.76 4.31
N TYR A 27 13.69 0.87 4.83
CA TYR A 27 13.65 0.53 6.25
C TYR A 27 15.00 -0.02 6.74
N ASN A 28 15.61 -0.94 5.98
CA ASN A 28 16.87 -1.60 6.34
C ASN A 28 18.11 -0.71 6.17
N ILE A 29 18.12 0.19 5.19
CA ILE A 29 19.29 1.04 4.90
C ILE A 29 19.39 2.21 5.87
N SER A 30 18.28 2.90 6.12
CA SER A 30 18.25 4.01 7.07
C SER A 30 16.82 4.43 7.37
N SER A 31 16.26 3.87 8.45
CA SER A 31 15.07 4.48 9.06
C SER A 31 15.32 5.94 9.46
N LYS A 32 16.58 6.40 9.61
CA LYS A 32 16.92 7.76 10.05
C LYS A 32 16.92 8.83 8.95
N LEU A 33 16.42 8.55 7.75
CA LEU A 33 16.36 9.59 6.70
C LEU A 33 15.44 10.73 7.16
N PRO A 34 15.84 12.01 6.98
CA PRO A 34 14.93 13.11 7.25
C PRO A 34 13.71 12.97 6.32
N GLY A 35 12.52 13.21 6.86
CA GLY A 35 11.29 13.22 6.07
C GLY A 35 11.46 14.13 4.85
N ARG A 36 10.96 13.69 3.68
CA ARG A 36 10.91 14.55 2.50
C ARG A 36 9.55 15.26 2.50
N PHE A 37 9.44 16.44 1.88
CA PHE A 37 8.15 17.13 1.69
C PHE A 37 7.39 17.48 2.99
N ASN A 38 7.88 18.41 3.80
CA ASN A 38 7.17 18.95 4.98
C ASN A 38 6.66 17.92 6.00
N GLN A 39 7.12 16.68 5.92
CA GLN A 39 6.81 15.61 6.87
C GLN A 39 7.68 15.80 8.11
N GLN A 40 7.07 15.85 9.30
CA GLN A 40 7.74 16.02 10.59
C GLN A 40 8.33 14.69 11.10
N TYR A 41 8.75 13.81 10.19
CA TYR A 41 9.36 12.55 10.52
C TYR A 41 10.64 12.78 11.34
N LYS A 42 10.79 11.98 12.41
CA LYS A 42 12.01 11.98 13.23
C LYS A 42 12.62 10.58 13.28
N PRO A 43 13.96 10.47 13.41
CA PRO A 43 14.65 9.16 13.44
C PRO A 43 14.19 8.19 14.54
N ASP A 44 13.53 8.67 15.59
CA ASP A 44 12.99 7.90 16.71
C ASP A 44 11.55 7.41 16.47
N HIS A 45 10.91 7.80 15.37
CA HIS A 45 9.60 7.29 15.00
C HIS A 45 9.64 5.79 14.75
N ARG A 46 8.60 5.12 15.23
CA ARG A 46 8.42 3.68 15.13
C ARG A 46 7.63 3.34 13.88
N PHE A 47 7.98 2.21 13.30
CA PHE A 47 7.29 1.64 12.15
C PHE A 47 6.59 0.34 12.52
N GLU A 48 5.54 0.02 11.80
CA GLU A 48 4.95 -1.31 11.76
C GLU A 48 4.95 -1.88 10.35
N LEU A 49 5.00 -3.21 10.27
CA LEU A 49 4.71 -3.90 9.02
C LEU A 49 3.21 -3.76 8.73
N ASN A 50 2.88 -3.24 7.55
CA ASN A 50 1.51 -3.01 7.12
C ASN A 50 1.14 -4.00 6.01
N ASP A 51 0.39 -5.03 6.39
CA ASP A 51 -0.09 -6.08 5.47
C ASP A 51 -1.48 -5.78 4.86
N SER A 52 -2.04 -4.60 5.12
CA SER A 52 -3.41 -4.22 4.69
C SER A 52 -3.59 -4.27 3.17
N HIS A 53 -2.51 -4.11 2.39
CA HIS A 53 -2.56 -4.23 0.93
C HIS A 53 -2.88 -5.65 0.46
N MET A 54 -2.47 -6.69 1.20
CA MET A 54 -2.85 -8.07 0.87
C MET A 54 -4.37 -8.24 0.92
N LEU A 55 -5.01 -7.68 1.95
CA LEU A 55 -6.46 -7.74 2.11
C LEU A 55 -7.16 -6.97 0.99
N TYR A 56 -6.71 -5.75 0.67
CA TYR A 56 -7.29 -4.97 -0.42
C TYR A 56 -7.18 -5.68 -1.77
N SER A 57 -6.02 -6.25 -2.10
CA SER A 57 -5.83 -7.02 -3.33
C SER A 57 -6.74 -8.25 -3.39
N ILE A 58 -6.90 -8.99 -2.29
CA ILE A 58 -7.82 -10.14 -2.22
C ILE A 58 -9.27 -9.69 -2.41
N LEU A 59 -9.68 -8.61 -1.74
CA LEU A 59 -11.05 -8.08 -1.85
C LEU A 59 -11.36 -7.58 -3.26
N LEU A 60 -10.42 -6.87 -3.89
CA LEU A 60 -10.55 -6.38 -5.27
C LEU A 60 -10.56 -7.53 -6.28
N GLN A 61 -9.73 -8.56 -6.08
CA GLN A 61 -9.75 -9.74 -6.95
C GLN A 61 -11.09 -10.49 -6.83
N LYS A 62 -11.65 -10.59 -5.62
CA LYS A 62 -12.97 -11.17 -5.40
C LYS A 62 -14.07 -10.36 -6.08
N SER A 63 -14.07 -9.02 -5.96
CA SER A 63 -15.09 -8.19 -6.61
C SER A 63 -15.06 -8.32 -8.13
N LEU A 64 -13.87 -8.31 -8.75
CA LEU A 64 -13.71 -8.48 -10.20
C LEU A 64 -14.16 -9.88 -10.68
N SER A 65 -13.95 -10.92 -9.85
CA SER A 65 -14.41 -12.27 -10.16
C SER A 65 -15.94 -12.43 -10.08
N MET A 66 -16.61 -11.66 -9.23
CA MET A 66 -18.08 -11.64 -9.11
C MET A 66 -18.74 -10.89 -10.26
N GLU A 67 -18.07 -9.88 -10.83
CA GLU A 67 -18.52 -9.15 -12.01
C GLU A 67 -18.41 -10.01 -13.29
N ALA A 68 -17.33 -10.79 -13.44
CA ALA A 68 -17.14 -11.67 -14.59
C ALA A 68 -18.25 -12.74 -14.74
N GLN A 69 -18.94 -13.11 -13.65
CA GLN A 69 -20.05 -14.06 -13.66
C GLN A 69 -21.42 -13.42 -13.96
N ASN A 70 -21.51 -12.10 -14.07
CA ASN A 70 -22.76 -11.36 -14.31
C ASN A 70 -22.86 -10.73 -15.71
N TYR A 71 -21.89 -10.92 -16.60
CA TYR A 71 -22.01 -10.47 -17.98
C TYR A 71 -22.81 -11.48 -18.80
N PRO A 72 -24.00 -11.13 -19.34
CA PRO A 72 -24.70 -12.00 -20.27
C PRO A 72 -23.86 -12.12 -21.56
N GLU A 73 -23.60 -13.36 -21.99
CA GLU A 73 -23.01 -13.62 -23.29
C GLU A 73 -23.91 -12.98 -24.36
N THR A 74 -23.41 -11.97 -25.07
CA THR A 74 -24.12 -11.37 -26.19
C THR A 74 -24.27 -12.44 -27.28
N PRO A 75 -25.49 -12.73 -27.77
CA PRO A 75 -25.66 -13.71 -28.82
C PRO A 75 -25.02 -13.19 -30.09
N SER A 76 -24.11 -14.00 -30.63
CA SER A 76 -23.51 -13.81 -31.95
C SER A 76 -24.60 -13.96 -33.00
N ASN A 77 -25.07 -12.84 -33.56
CA ASN A 77 -26.01 -12.85 -34.68
C ASN A 77 -25.27 -13.30 -35.94
N ASN A 78 -25.67 -14.47 -36.46
CA ASN A 78 -25.38 -14.94 -37.82
C ASN A 78 -26.54 -14.56 -38.74
#